data_AF-A0A1C5NWV7-F1
#
_entry.id   AF-A0A1C5NWV7-F1
#
_cell.length_a   1.000
_cell.length_b   1.000
_cell.length_c   1.000
_cell.angle_alpha   90.00
_cell.angle_beta   90.00
_cell.angle_gamma   90.00
#
_symmetry.space_group_name_H-M   'P 1'
#
loop_
_entity.id
_entity.type
_entity.pdbx_description
1 polymer ?
#
loop_
_entity_poly.entity_id
_entity_poly.type
_entity_poly.pdbx_seq_one_letter_code
_entity_poly.pdbx_strand_id
1 'polypeptide(L)'
;MIIRTVRGYDFFEVSSAMQKAIRRADTAVAGYFALELWTSGYRDYVWKRLYTISAEDCYGLITSEIEALWQGHELVNKSSKEPKGRIFVSKAVILLCYCRKCRDADHLQNFIYDKNMINADEWLEDVRRNPIPIPPYTFDVHTRRGKKMGRTKEEFFREEYEALNPRERGLFDGVV
;
A
#
# COMPACT_ATOMS: atom_id res chain seq x y z
N MET A 1 19.18 -27.29 -0.72
CA MET A 1 19.47 -27.12 -2.17
C MET A 1 19.33 -25.65 -2.49
N ILE A 2 20.35 -25.01 -3.06
CA ILE A 2 20.30 -23.58 -3.42
C ILE A 2 19.47 -23.46 -4.71
N ILE A 3 18.36 -22.73 -4.65
CA ILE A 3 17.47 -22.50 -5.80
C ILE A 3 17.92 -21.20 -6.45
N ARG A 4 18.17 -21.22 -7.76
CA ARG A 4 18.70 -20.07 -8.50
C ARG A 4 17.85 -19.72 -9.70
N THR A 5 17.86 -18.44 -10.04
CA THR A 5 17.24 -17.93 -11.27
C THR A 5 18.13 -18.21 -12.49
N VAL A 6 17.61 -17.99 -13.70
CA VAL A 6 18.35 -18.24 -14.95
C VAL A 6 19.60 -17.37 -15.10
N ARG A 7 19.63 -16.19 -14.47
CA ARG A 7 20.82 -15.32 -14.39
C ARG A 7 21.69 -15.60 -13.16
N GLY A 8 21.40 -16.66 -12.41
CA GLY A 8 22.26 -17.15 -11.34
C GLY A 8 22.05 -16.48 -9.98
N TYR A 9 21.04 -15.62 -9.80
CA TYR A 9 20.73 -15.03 -8.50
C TYR A 9 20.11 -16.07 -7.55
N ASP A 10 20.25 -15.86 -6.25
CA ASP A 10 19.51 -16.64 -5.26
C ASP A 10 18.00 -16.32 -5.36
N PHE A 11 17.18 -17.36 -5.41
CA PHE A 11 15.73 -17.24 -5.58
C PHE A 11 15.06 -16.42 -4.47
N PHE A 12 15.46 -16.63 -3.21
CA PHE A 12 14.84 -15.95 -2.07
C PHE A 12 15.27 -14.50 -1.99
N GLU A 13 16.52 -14.19 -2.32
CA GLU A 13 17.01 -12.82 -2.42
C GLU A 13 16.27 -12.03 -3.49
N VAL A 14 16.09 -12.60 -4.68
CA VAL A 14 15.34 -11.98 -5.79
C VAL A 14 13.88 -11.74 -5.40
N SER A 15 13.21 -12.73 -4.79
CA SER A 15 11.84 -12.56 -4.30
C SER A 15 11.73 -11.44 -3.28
N SER A 16 12.67 -11.40 -2.33
CA SER A 16 12.73 -10.38 -1.29
C SER A 16 12.99 -8.99 -1.88
N ALA A 17 13.91 -8.89 -2.85
CA ALA A 17 14.25 -7.66 -3.53
C ALA A 17 13.06 -7.12 -4.34
N MET A 18 12.34 -7.98 -5.06
CA MET A 18 11.10 -7.61 -5.76
C MET A 18 10.07 -6.99 -4.81
N GLN A 19 9.74 -7.65 -3.69
CA GLN A 19 8.78 -7.10 -2.72
C GLN A 19 9.25 -5.77 -2.14
N LYS A 20 10.52 -5.72 -1.71
CA LYS A 20 11.11 -4.52 -1.12
C LYS A 20 11.11 -3.34 -2.11
N ALA A 21 11.37 -3.60 -3.39
CA ALA A 21 11.33 -2.59 -4.44
C ALA A 21 9.89 -2.09 -4.66
N ILE A 22 8.90 -2.99 -4.71
CA ILE A 22 7.49 -2.60 -4.83
C ILE A 22 7.05 -1.72 -3.65
N ARG A 23 7.36 -2.13 -2.40
CA ARG A 23 7.10 -1.34 -1.19
C ARG A 23 7.67 0.08 -1.25
N ARG A 24 8.80 0.26 -1.93
CA ARG A 24 9.51 1.54 -2.09
C ARG A 24 9.20 2.26 -3.41
N ALA A 25 8.25 1.74 -4.19
CA ALA A 25 7.92 2.25 -5.53
C ALA A 25 9.10 2.28 -6.53
N ASP A 26 10.15 1.50 -6.29
CA ASP A 26 11.26 1.33 -7.23
C ASP A 26 10.84 0.37 -8.35
N THR A 27 10.17 0.94 -9.35
CA THR A 27 9.52 0.17 -10.42
C THR A 27 10.53 -0.54 -11.30
N ALA A 28 11.72 0.05 -11.51
CA ALA A 28 12.76 -0.53 -12.35
C ALA A 28 13.32 -1.82 -11.72
N VAL A 29 13.70 -1.75 -10.44
CA VAL A 29 14.23 -2.91 -9.70
C VAL A 29 13.13 -3.96 -9.48
N ALA A 30 11.93 -3.53 -9.13
CA ALA A 30 10.78 -4.43 -8.97
C ALA A 30 10.48 -5.20 -10.26
N GLY A 31 10.41 -4.48 -11.39
CA GLY A 31 10.13 -5.06 -12.70
C GLY A 31 11.21 -6.03 -13.13
N TYR A 32 12.49 -5.68 -12.93
CA TYR A 32 13.62 -6.56 -13.22
C TYR A 32 13.50 -7.90 -12.49
N PHE A 33 13.34 -7.87 -11.17
CA PHE A 33 13.30 -9.10 -10.37
C PHE A 33 12.02 -9.91 -10.56
N ALA A 34 10.87 -9.26 -10.80
CA ALA A 34 9.64 -9.96 -11.15
C ALA A 34 9.77 -10.72 -12.47
N LEU A 35 10.36 -10.08 -13.50
CA LEU A 35 10.59 -10.71 -14.80
C LEU A 35 11.68 -11.77 -14.75
N GLU A 36 12.71 -11.60 -13.91
CA GLU A 36 13.74 -12.62 -13.70
C GLU A 36 13.13 -13.90 -13.09
N LEU A 37 12.32 -13.77 -12.04
CA LEU A 37 11.61 -14.91 -11.45
C LEU A 37 10.68 -15.58 -12.47
N TRP A 38 9.94 -14.77 -13.22
CA TRP A 38 9.06 -15.26 -14.26
C TRP A 38 9.80 -16.06 -15.33
N THR A 39 10.85 -15.49 -15.91
CA THR A 39 11.67 -16.13 -16.96
C THR A 39 12.40 -17.36 -16.43
N SER A 40 12.64 -17.44 -15.13
CA SER A 40 13.20 -18.62 -14.46
C SER A 40 12.21 -19.75 -14.21
N GLY A 41 10.97 -19.64 -14.70
CA GLY A 41 9.94 -20.66 -14.51
C GLY A 41 9.19 -20.56 -13.19
N TYR A 42 9.41 -19.52 -12.39
CA TYR A 42 8.75 -19.32 -11.10
C TYR A 42 7.45 -18.51 -11.20
N ARG A 43 6.73 -18.68 -12.30
CA ARG A 43 5.51 -17.93 -12.67
C ARG A 43 4.46 -17.88 -11.57
N ASP A 44 4.05 -19.04 -11.06
CA ASP A 44 3.01 -19.11 -10.02
C ASP A 44 3.48 -18.47 -8.71
N TYR A 45 4.78 -18.55 -8.43
CA TYR A 45 5.37 -17.93 -7.26
C TYR A 45 5.37 -16.40 -7.37
N VAL A 46 5.68 -15.85 -8.54
CA VAL A 46 5.59 -14.39 -8.77
C VAL A 46 4.17 -13.91 -8.48
N TRP A 47 3.14 -14.56 -9.00
CA TRP A 47 1.75 -14.16 -8.73
C TRP A 47 1.37 -14.28 -7.27
N LYS A 48 1.73 -15.39 -6.61
CA LYS A 48 1.53 -15.54 -5.15
C LYS A 48 2.14 -14.36 -4.39
N ARG A 49 3.37 -13.96 -4.73
CA ARG A 49 4.03 -12.83 -4.09
C ARG A 49 3.36 -11.50 -4.41
N LEU A 50 3.03 -11.23 -5.68
CA LEU A 50 2.33 -10.00 -6.05
C LEU A 50 0.99 -9.84 -5.32
N TYR A 51 0.27 -10.95 -5.11
CA TYR A 51 -0.96 -10.99 -4.34
C TYR A 51 -0.76 -10.70 -2.85
N THR A 52 0.26 -11.31 -2.23
CA THR A 52 0.62 -10.99 -0.84
C THR A 52 0.99 -9.51 -0.70
N ILE A 53 1.83 -9.00 -1.61
CA ILE A 53 2.29 -7.60 -1.59
C ILE A 53 1.12 -6.63 -1.77
N SER A 54 0.12 -6.97 -2.58
CA SER A 54 -1.06 -6.11 -2.77
C SER A 54 -1.91 -5.99 -1.51
N ALA A 55 -1.97 -7.03 -0.68
CA ALA A 55 -2.67 -7.01 0.60
C ALA A 55 -1.82 -6.46 1.76
N GLU A 56 -0.51 -6.70 1.74
CA GLU A 56 0.41 -6.35 2.83
C GLU A 56 0.93 -4.91 2.74
N ASP A 57 1.25 -4.45 1.52
CA ASP A 57 2.05 -3.23 1.31
C ASP A 57 1.30 -2.11 0.58
N CYS A 58 0.06 -2.35 0.14
CA CYS A 58 -0.71 -1.41 -0.68
C CYS A 58 -2.05 -1.05 -0.05
N TYR A 59 -2.51 0.18 -0.32
CA TYR A 59 -3.78 0.72 0.17
C TYR A 59 -4.94 0.38 -0.77
N GLY A 60 -6.14 0.27 -0.21
CA GLY A 60 -7.38 0.18 -0.97
C GLY A 60 -7.61 -1.20 -1.58
N LEU A 61 -8.31 -1.22 -2.73
CA LEU A 61 -8.81 -2.45 -3.35
C LEU A 61 -7.87 -3.01 -4.43
N ILE A 62 -6.59 -2.64 -4.43
CA ILE A 62 -5.67 -2.99 -5.53
C ILE A 62 -5.53 -4.50 -5.73
N THR A 63 -5.74 -5.31 -4.68
CA THR A 63 -5.70 -6.78 -4.76
C THR A 63 -6.68 -7.35 -5.78
N SER A 64 -7.87 -6.76 -5.95
CA SER A 64 -8.83 -7.25 -6.96
C SER A 64 -8.36 -6.98 -8.39
N GLU A 65 -7.61 -5.91 -8.62
CA GLU A 65 -6.98 -5.62 -9.91
C GLU A 65 -5.83 -6.61 -10.19
N ILE A 66 -5.05 -6.99 -9.17
CA ILE A 66 -4.01 -8.03 -9.31
C ILE A 66 -4.63 -9.40 -9.61
N GLU A 67 -5.73 -9.74 -8.93
CA GLU A 67 -6.55 -10.93 -9.24
C GLU A 67 -7.00 -10.93 -10.71
N ALA A 68 -7.57 -9.81 -11.20
CA ALA A 68 -8.03 -9.70 -12.58
C ALA A 68 -6.89 -9.86 -13.60
N LEU A 69 -5.72 -9.28 -13.32
CA LEU A 69 -4.54 -9.45 -14.17
C LEU A 69 -4.04 -10.90 -14.17
N TRP A 70 -4.06 -11.59 -13.03
CA TRP A 70 -3.74 -13.01 -12.95
C TRP A 70 -4.73 -13.86 -13.75
N GLN A 71 -6.04 -13.59 -13.66
CA GLN A 71 -7.07 -14.29 -14.43
C GLN A 71 -6.90 -14.09 -15.94
N GLY A 72 -6.64 -12.85 -16.40
CA GLY A 72 -6.35 -12.57 -17.80
C GLY A 72 -5.10 -13.29 -18.30
N HIS A 73 -4.10 -13.39 -17.43
CA HIS A 73 -2.90 -14.17 -17.66
C HIS A 73 -3.17 -15.68 -17.76
N GLU A 74 -4.04 -16.26 -16.93
CA GLU A 74 -4.44 -17.67 -17.02
C GLU A 74 -5.23 -17.93 -18.31
N LEU A 75 -6.13 -17.01 -18.67
CA LEU A 75 -6.92 -17.09 -19.89
C LEU A 75 -6.03 -17.23 -21.13
N VAL A 76 -4.98 -16.41 -21.28
CA VAL A 76 -4.08 -16.49 -22.44
C VAL A 76 -3.17 -17.72 -22.43
N ASN A 77 -3.06 -18.43 -21.30
CA ASN A 77 -2.23 -19.62 -21.14
C ASN A 77 -3.01 -20.94 -21.19
N LYS A 78 -4.34 -20.93 -21.06
CA LYS A 78 -5.20 -22.12 -20.95
C LYS A 78 -4.96 -23.21 -22.02
N SER A 79 -4.54 -22.83 -23.21
CA SER A 79 -4.23 -23.77 -24.31
C SER A 79 -2.85 -23.52 -24.94
N SER A 80 -2.00 -22.75 -24.25
CA SER A 80 -0.67 -22.43 -24.74
C SER A 80 0.33 -23.49 -24.28
N LYS A 81 1.15 -23.98 -25.21
CA LYS A 81 2.29 -24.85 -24.88
C LYS A 81 3.47 -24.07 -24.31
N GLU A 82 3.58 -22.79 -24.70
CA GLU A 82 4.61 -21.86 -24.24
C GLU A 82 4.03 -20.87 -23.23
N PRO A 83 4.79 -20.49 -22.18
CA PRO A 83 4.34 -19.51 -21.20
C PRO A 83 4.18 -18.12 -21.84
N LYS A 84 2.95 -17.60 -21.80
CA LYS A 84 2.57 -16.26 -22.27
C LYS A 84 2.24 -15.35 -21.09
N GLY A 85 2.06 -14.05 -21.37
CA GLY A 85 1.45 -13.15 -20.40
C GLY A 85 2.43 -12.43 -19.45
N ARG A 86 3.72 -12.36 -19.77
CA ARG A 86 4.69 -11.50 -19.04
C ARG A 86 4.23 -10.05 -18.90
N ILE A 87 3.40 -9.58 -19.84
CA ILE A 87 2.85 -8.22 -19.84
C ILE A 87 1.90 -8.00 -18.65
N PHE A 88 1.15 -9.02 -18.22
CA PHE A 88 0.26 -8.94 -17.06
C PHE A 88 1.06 -8.78 -15.77
N VAL A 89 2.16 -9.54 -15.62
CA VAL A 89 3.11 -9.37 -14.49
C VAL A 89 3.71 -7.97 -14.50
N SER A 90 4.14 -7.48 -15.67
CA SER A 90 4.72 -6.14 -15.79
C SER A 90 3.72 -5.06 -15.37
N LYS A 91 2.45 -5.18 -15.81
CA LYS A 91 1.38 -4.26 -15.44
C LYS A 91 1.08 -4.33 -13.95
N ALA A 92 1.01 -5.53 -13.36
CA ALA A 92 0.78 -5.73 -11.94
C ALA A 92 1.86 -5.05 -11.09
N VAL A 93 3.14 -5.23 -11.45
CA VAL A 93 4.27 -4.57 -10.76
C VAL A 93 4.14 -3.05 -10.82
N ILE A 94 3.87 -2.48 -12.00
CA ILE A 94 3.69 -1.04 -12.18
C ILE A 94 2.54 -0.54 -11.30
N LEU A 95 1.39 -1.20 -11.34
CA LEU A 95 0.22 -0.80 -10.54
C LEU A 95 0.53 -0.83 -9.04
N LEU A 96 1.20 -1.87 -8.55
CA LEU A 96 1.57 -1.96 -7.13
C LEU A 96 2.62 -0.91 -6.73
N CYS A 97 3.57 -0.59 -7.61
CA CYS A 97 4.53 0.47 -7.35
C CYS A 97 3.86 1.85 -7.27
N TYR A 98 2.88 2.13 -8.13
CA TYR A 98 2.14 3.40 -8.16
C TYR A 98 1.02 3.49 -7.10
N CYS A 99 0.55 2.36 -6.57
CA CYS A 99 -0.47 2.36 -5.53
C CYS A 99 0.03 3.08 -4.27
N ARG A 100 -0.86 3.81 -3.58
CA ARG A 100 -0.56 4.31 -2.22
C ARG A 100 -0.18 3.13 -1.32
N LYS A 101 0.81 3.29 -0.46
CA LYS A 101 1.30 2.22 0.41
C LYS A 101 0.57 2.24 1.76
N CYS A 102 0.24 1.05 2.27
CA CYS A 102 -0.35 0.88 3.60
C CYS A 102 0.10 -0.48 4.13
N ARG A 103 0.49 -0.55 5.40
CA ARG A 103 0.91 -1.79 6.07
C ARG A 103 0.01 -2.17 7.24
N ASP A 104 -1.19 -1.60 7.31
CA ASP A 104 -2.10 -1.83 8.45
C ASP A 104 -2.51 -3.29 8.59
N ALA A 105 -2.62 -4.05 7.50
CA ALA A 105 -2.86 -5.48 7.56
C ALA A 105 -1.73 -6.22 8.31
N ASP A 106 -0.48 -5.91 7.99
CA ASP A 106 0.71 -6.45 8.66
C ASP A 106 0.81 -5.94 10.11
N HIS A 107 0.57 -4.65 10.34
CA HIS A 107 0.56 -4.06 11.68
C HIS A 107 -0.53 -4.66 12.58
N LEU A 108 -1.73 -4.91 12.06
CA LEU A 108 -2.81 -5.58 12.79
C LEU A 108 -2.42 -7.00 13.18
N GLN A 109 -1.76 -7.73 12.27
CA GLN A 109 -1.28 -9.07 12.56
C GLN A 109 -0.23 -9.05 13.68
N ASN A 110 0.74 -8.13 13.60
CA ASN A 110 1.73 -7.91 14.65
C ASN A 110 1.06 -7.48 15.98
N PHE A 111 0.05 -6.61 15.95
CA PHE A 111 -0.67 -6.18 17.14
C PHE A 111 -1.40 -7.34 17.85
N ILE A 112 -1.99 -8.26 17.10
CA ILE A 112 -2.75 -9.39 17.67
C ILE A 112 -1.82 -10.52 18.14
N TYR A 113 -0.83 -10.89 17.32
CA TYR A 113 -0.02 -12.10 17.52
C TYR A 113 1.38 -11.82 18.09
N ASP A 114 1.94 -10.64 17.83
CA ASP A 114 3.28 -10.22 18.28
C ASP A 114 3.17 -9.01 19.23
N LYS A 115 2.26 -9.13 20.22
CA LYS A 115 1.88 -8.09 21.21
C LYS A 115 3.06 -7.38 21.90
N ASN A 116 4.25 -7.96 21.89
CA ASN A 116 5.46 -7.42 22.52
C ASN A 116 6.17 -6.33 21.68
N MET A 117 5.68 -5.99 20.48
CA MET A 117 6.29 -4.95 19.64
C MET A 117 5.65 -3.55 19.77
N ILE A 118 4.44 -3.44 20.30
CA ILE A 118 3.77 -2.15 20.55
C ILE A 118 3.16 -2.19 21.95
N ASN A 119 3.87 -1.64 22.92
CA ASN A 119 3.36 -1.52 24.28
C ASN A 119 2.36 -0.37 24.35
N ALA A 120 1.10 -0.66 24.03
CA ALA A 120 0.01 0.32 24.13
C ALA A 120 -0.11 0.91 25.54
N ASP A 121 0.26 0.16 26.59
CA ASP A 121 0.24 0.65 27.96
C ASP A 121 1.32 1.71 28.21
N GLU A 122 2.51 1.56 27.61
CA GLU A 122 3.57 2.56 27.69
C GLU A 122 3.20 3.85 26.96
N TRP A 123 2.56 3.74 25.78
CA TRP A 123 2.04 4.90 25.06
C TRP A 123 0.91 5.60 25.85
N LEU A 124 -0.01 4.84 26.47
CA LEU A 124 -1.07 5.40 27.31
C LEU A 124 -0.52 6.05 28.58
N GLU A 125 0.50 5.46 29.21
CA GLU A 125 1.19 6.06 30.36
C GLU A 125 1.93 7.35 29.96
N ASP A 126 2.56 7.38 28.79
CA ASP A 126 3.16 8.61 28.26
C ASP A 126 2.10 9.70 28.00
N VAL A 127 0.97 9.37 27.38
CA VAL A 127 -0.15 10.32 27.20
C VAL A 127 -0.74 10.78 28.54
N ARG A 128 -0.75 9.93 29.58
CA ARG A 128 -1.17 10.33 30.94
C ARG A 128 -0.18 11.31 31.57
N ARG A 129 1.13 11.08 31.41
CA ARG A 129 2.20 11.94 31.94
C ARG A 129 2.35 13.24 31.15
N ASN A 130 2.19 13.14 29.84
CA ASN A 130 2.34 14.21 28.85
C ASN A 130 1.05 14.30 28.01
N PRO A 131 -0.03 14.90 28.53
CA PRO A 131 -1.29 15.00 27.80
C PRO A 131 -1.11 15.66 26.44
N ILE A 132 -1.61 14.99 25.40
CA ILE A 132 -1.60 15.53 24.04
C ILE A 132 -2.48 16.80 24.04
N PRO A 133 -1.91 17.98 23.70
CA PRO A 133 -2.71 19.19 23.63
C PRO A 133 -3.74 19.07 22.51
N ILE A 134 -4.98 19.45 22.80
CA ILE A 134 -6.03 19.48 21.77
C ILE A 134 -5.60 20.46 20.67
N PRO A 135 -5.45 20.00 19.41
CA PRO A 135 -4.98 20.86 18.34
C PRO A 135 -5.90 22.05 18.11
N PRO A 136 -5.38 23.25 17.78
CA PRO A 136 -6.21 24.43 17.57
C PRO A 136 -7.27 24.26 16.48
N TYR A 137 -6.96 23.52 15.40
CA TYR A 137 -7.91 23.23 14.31
C TYR A 137 -9.15 22.46 14.78
N THR A 138 -9.11 21.83 15.95
CA THR A 138 -10.29 21.18 16.54
C THR A 138 -11.40 22.18 16.89
N PHE A 139 -11.07 23.46 17.12
CA PHE A 139 -12.04 24.44 17.59
C PHE A 139 -12.78 25.13 16.44
N ASP A 140 -13.62 24.37 15.74
CA ASP A 140 -14.47 24.85 14.65
C ASP A 140 -15.85 25.35 15.11
N VAL A 141 -16.69 25.72 14.14
CA VAL A 141 -18.08 26.16 14.35
C VAL A 141 -18.99 25.10 15.00
N HIS A 142 -18.62 23.82 14.99
CA HIS A 142 -19.38 22.73 15.59
C HIS A 142 -19.02 22.54 17.08
N THR A 143 -17.80 22.86 17.49
CA THR A 143 -17.37 22.75 18.89
C THR A 143 -17.85 23.91 19.78
N ARG A 144 -18.08 23.62 21.06
CA ARG A 144 -18.46 24.66 22.06
C ARG A 144 -17.41 25.77 22.16
N ARG A 145 -16.12 25.42 22.09
CA ARG A 145 -15.02 26.40 22.18
C ARG A 145 -14.91 27.23 20.90
N GLY A 146 -15.00 26.63 19.72
CA GLY A 146 -14.96 27.39 18.47
C GLY A 146 -16.18 28.31 18.31
N LYS A 147 -17.40 27.88 18.71
CA LYS A 147 -18.58 28.77 18.80
C LYS A 147 -18.34 29.99 19.69
N LYS A 148 -17.72 29.80 20.86
CA LYS A 148 -17.35 30.93 21.76
C LYS A 148 -16.27 31.84 21.16
N MET A 149 -15.41 31.30 20.30
CA MET A 149 -14.38 32.05 19.58
C MET A 149 -14.92 32.76 18.33
N GLY A 150 -16.22 32.65 18.02
CA GLY A 150 -16.85 33.31 16.88
C GLY A 150 -16.59 32.63 15.53
N ARG A 151 -16.19 31.35 15.53
CA ARG A 151 -15.84 30.61 14.31
C ARG A 151 -17.05 30.39 13.40
N THR A 152 -16.85 30.54 12.09
CA THR A 152 -17.94 30.50 11.12
C THR A 152 -17.94 29.21 10.27
N LYS A 153 -19.07 28.93 9.61
CA LYS A 153 -19.16 27.81 8.65
C LYS A 153 -18.28 28.02 7.43
N GLU A 154 -18.13 29.27 6.98
CA GLU A 154 -17.27 29.61 5.84
C GLU A 154 -15.81 29.31 6.15
N GLU A 155 -15.32 29.73 7.33
CA GLU A 155 -13.98 29.40 7.81
C GLU A 155 -13.77 27.89 7.91
N PHE A 156 -14.76 27.16 8.43
CA PHE A 156 -14.72 25.70 8.51
C PHE A 156 -14.57 25.05 7.13
N PHE A 157 -15.41 25.39 6.16
CA PHE A 157 -15.34 24.80 4.82
C PHE A 157 -13.98 25.04 4.16
N ARG A 158 -13.46 26.26 4.27
CA ARG A 158 -12.15 26.62 3.72
C ARG A 158 -11.02 25.85 4.40
N GLU A 159 -10.97 25.84 5.72
CA GLU A 159 -9.86 25.23 6.47
C GLU A 159 -9.84 23.70 6.35
N GLU A 160 -11.00 23.04 6.39
CA GLU A 160 -11.10 21.59 6.15
C GLU A 160 -10.65 21.22 4.74
N TYR A 161 -11.00 22.05 3.76
CA TYR A 161 -10.61 21.86 2.36
C TYR A 161 -9.10 22.07 2.14
N GLU A 162 -8.51 23.09 2.78
CA GLU A 162 -7.06 23.33 2.77
C GLU A 162 -6.27 22.26 3.54
N ALA A 163 -6.87 21.63 4.56
CA ALA A 163 -6.23 20.60 5.37
C ALA A 163 -6.07 19.23 4.66
N LEU A 164 -6.76 19.02 3.54
CA LEU A 164 -6.66 17.77 2.77
C LEU A 164 -5.23 17.57 2.24
N ASN A 165 -4.54 16.52 2.65
CA ASN A 165 -3.19 16.22 2.18
C ASN A 165 -2.85 14.71 2.23
N PRO A 166 -2.45 14.06 1.11
CA PRO A 166 -2.51 14.62 -0.25
C PRO A 166 -3.95 14.80 -0.70
N ARG A 167 -4.27 15.97 -1.26
CA ARG A 167 -5.60 16.27 -1.77
C ARG A 167 -5.77 15.75 -3.19
N GLU A 168 -6.90 15.10 -3.44
CA GLU A 168 -7.39 14.80 -4.78
C GLU A 168 -8.44 15.83 -5.20
N ARG A 169 -8.48 16.18 -6.48
CA ARG A 169 -9.39 17.21 -6.99
C ARG A 169 -10.84 16.71 -7.01
N GLY A 170 -11.74 17.42 -6.34
CA GLY A 170 -13.18 17.17 -6.33
C GLY A 170 -13.93 17.86 -7.48
N LEU A 171 -15.12 17.34 -7.81
CA LEU A 171 -15.98 17.90 -8.86
C LEU A 171 -16.49 19.32 -8.53
N PHE A 172 -16.57 19.66 -7.25
CA PHE A 172 -17.14 20.91 -6.74
C PHE A 172 -16.08 21.87 -6.18
N ASP A 173 -14.79 21.59 -6.42
CA ASP A 173 -13.66 22.38 -5.95
C ASP A 173 -13.67 23.85 -6.44
N GLY A 174 -14.45 24.13 -7.50
CA GLY A 174 -14.63 25.48 -8.05
C GLY A 174 -15.91 26.20 -7.59
N VAL A 175 -16.70 25.60 -6.70
CA VAL A 175 -17.90 26.22 -6.11
C VAL A 175 -17.85 26.35 -4.59
N VAL A 176 -16.77 25.85 -3.96
CA VAL A 176 -16.47 26.00 -2.53
C VAL A 176 -15.51 27.16 -2.33
#